data_AF-A0A2B7Y9N1-F1
#
_entry.id   AF-A0A2B7Y9N1-F1
#
_cell.length_a   1.000
_cell.length_b   1.000
_cell.length_c   1.000
_cell.angle_alpha   90.00
_cell.angle_beta   90.00
_cell.angle_gamma   90.00
#
_symmetry.space_group_name_H-M   'P 1'
#
loop_
_entity.id
_entity.type
_entity.pdbx_description
1 polymer ?
#
loop_
_entity_poly.entity_id
_entity_poly.type
_entity_poly.pdbx_seq_one_letter_code
_entity_poly.pdbx_strand_id
1 'polypeptide(L)'
;MRQQLSPVLASLASVFKIPLSRPSTQFTSPLTASSSSILSSSPLSSRICGPSTTTSIFSRPFSAGPVLSARKQKVLKDKRVTLIRYFLYHPLTPRPLRFSRNRYLRHWTIHRAWQLYCAKKREARELELERQWNSMRDACEELRTGAGDGGKLFRISMNKKGVFTDQIPIEYGRMQTEGPSAEGWNYDWKR
;
A
#
# COMPACT_ATOMS: atom_id res chain seq x y z
N MET A 1 33.51 40.31 -26.70
CA MET A 1 32.07 40.21 -27.01
C MET A 1 31.50 38.97 -26.34
N ARG A 2 30.65 39.11 -25.31
CA ARG A 2 30.03 37.97 -24.63
C ARG A 2 28.70 37.66 -25.32
N GLN A 3 28.61 36.50 -25.96
CA GLN A 3 27.38 36.04 -26.60
C GLN A 3 26.38 35.61 -25.52
N GLN A 4 25.28 36.36 -25.40
CA GLN A 4 24.16 36.04 -24.53
C GLN A 4 23.32 34.94 -25.20
N LEU A 5 23.30 33.74 -24.62
CA LEU A 5 22.44 32.65 -25.10
C LEU A 5 20.98 32.92 -24.71
N SER A 6 20.05 32.62 -25.62
CA SER A 6 18.62 32.86 -25.39
C SER A 6 18.08 32.01 -24.22
N PRO A 7 17.12 32.53 -23.44
CA PRO A 7 16.60 31.86 -22.23
C PRO A 7 15.97 30.49 -22.51
N VAL A 8 15.48 30.28 -23.74
CA VAL A 8 14.93 29.01 -24.20
C VAL A 8 16.00 27.92 -24.32
N LEU A 9 17.19 28.25 -24.84
CA LEU A 9 18.31 27.33 -24.92
C LEU A 9 18.88 26.99 -23.54
N ALA A 10 18.89 27.96 -22.62
CA ALA A 10 19.26 27.73 -21.22
C ALA A 10 18.26 26.80 -20.50
N SER A 11 16.97 26.91 -20.82
CA SER A 11 15.91 26.08 -20.23
C SER A 11 15.92 24.64 -20.75
N LEU A 12 16.28 24.41 -22.02
CA LEU A 12 16.44 23.04 -22.55
C LEU A 12 17.69 22.33 -21.99
N ALA A 13 18.75 23.07 -21.70
CA ALA A 13 19.98 22.52 -21.12
C ALA A 13 19.80 22.01 -19.67
N SER A 14 18.76 22.44 -18.94
CA SER A 14 18.45 21.94 -17.59
C SER A 14 17.58 20.69 -17.60
N VAL A 15 16.81 20.43 -18.67
CA VAL A 15 15.88 19.28 -18.77
C VAL A 15 16.62 17.95 -19.00
N PHE A 16 17.80 17.96 -19.64
CA PHE A 16 18.56 16.74 -19.96
C PHE A 16 19.71 16.42 -19.00
N LYS A 17 19.89 17.18 -17.91
CA LYS A 17 20.85 16.81 -16.86
C LYS A 17 20.25 15.75 -15.96
N ILE A 18 20.53 14.48 -16.26
CA ILE A 18 20.29 13.36 -15.35
C ILE A 18 21.31 13.48 -14.21
N PRO A 19 20.91 13.78 -12.96
CA PRO A 19 21.86 13.81 -11.86
C PRO A 19 22.29 12.38 -11.50
N LEU A 20 23.56 12.06 -11.72
CA LEU A 20 24.21 10.82 -11.24
C LEU A 20 24.66 10.93 -9.76
N SER A 21 24.11 11.85 -8.98
CA SER A 21 24.43 12.00 -7.56
C SER A 21 23.30 11.42 -6.70
N ARG A 22 23.59 10.28 -6.07
CA ARG A 22 22.77 9.65 -5.04
C ARG A 22 22.74 10.54 -3.79
N PRO A 23 21.59 11.08 -3.35
CA PRO A 23 21.53 11.74 -2.05
C PRO A 23 21.47 10.68 -0.95
N SER A 24 22.53 10.63 -0.13
CA SER A 24 22.49 10.01 1.20
C SER A 24 21.79 10.98 2.15
N THR A 25 20.47 10.90 2.26
CA THR A 25 19.73 11.59 3.31
C THR A 25 19.52 10.64 4.48
N GLN A 26 20.26 10.89 5.56
CA GLN A 26 19.92 10.42 6.89
C GLN A 26 18.64 11.13 7.31
N PHE A 27 17.56 10.36 7.48
CA PHE A 27 16.31 10.83 8.05
C PHE A 27 16.37 10.60 9.57
N THR A 28 16.46 11.67 10.34
CA THR A 28 16.12 11.68 11.78
C THR A 28 14.74 12.28 11.92
N SER A 29 13.75 11.46 12.27
CA SER A 29 12.43 11.90 12.72
C SER A 29 12.17 11.33 14.12
N PRO A 30 11.71 12.13 15.10
CA PRO A 30 11.31 11.62 16.41
C PRO A 30 9.92 10.98 16.34
N LEU A 31 9.79 9.75 16.82
CA LEU A 31 8.53 9.04 17.00
C LEU A 31 8.13 9.08 18.48
N THR A 32 7.03 9.79 18.79
CA THR A 32 6.21 9.51 19.98
C THR A 32 4.96 8.78 19.52
N ALA A 33 4.94 7.47 19.70
CA ALA A 33 3.70 6.70 19.85
C ALA A 33 4.03 5.36 20.53
N SER A 34 3.54 5.24 21.75
CA SER A 34 3.51 4.03 22.56
C SER A 34 2.82 2.89 21.83
N SER A 35 3.43 1.70 21.83
CA SER A 35 2.72 0.42 21.85
C SER A 35 3.69 -0.70 22.21
N SER A 36 3.31 -1.43 23.26
CA SER A 36 3.95 -2.58 23.85
C SER A 36 4.13 -3.75 22.88
N SER A 37 5.31 -4.36 22.86
CA SER A 37 5.46 -5.79 22.60
C SER A 37 6.78 -6.32 23.16
N ILE A 38 6.62 -7.22 24.10
CA ILE A 38 7.58 -8.12 24.73
C ILE A 38 8.08 -9.08 23.65
N LEU A 39 9.39 -9.35 23.55
CA LEU A 39 10.01 -10.62 23.12
C LEU A 39 11.55 -10.51 23.09
N SER A 40 12.16 -11.06 24.14
CA SER A 40 13.34 -11.93 24.17
C SER A 40 14.32 -11.93 22.99
N SER A 41 15.49 -11.29 23.17
CA SER A 41 16.69 -11.47 22.35
C SER A 41 17.72 -12.35 23.06
N SER A 42 18.06 -13.49 22.47
CA SER A 42 19.21 -14.31 22.84
C SER A 42 20.45 -13.84 22.06
N PRO A 43 21.62 -13.59 22.70
CA PRO A 43 22.83 -13.28 21.97
C PRO A 43 23.59 -14.55 21.54
N LEU A 44 24.02 -14.52 20.28
CA LEU A 44 24.94 -15.45 19.64
C LEU A 44 26.38 -15.12 20.12
N SER A 45 27.02 -16.03 20.86
CA SER A 45 28.43 -15.87 21.26
C SER A 45 29.36 -16.68 20.37
N SER A 46 30.42 -15.99 19.95
CA SER A 46 31.48 -16.36 19.02
C SER A 46 32.50 -17.36 19.57
N ARG A 47 33.15 -18.05 18.63
CA ARG A 47 34.24 -19.03 18.77
C ARG A 47 35.50 -18.46 19.44
N ILE A 48 36.19 -19.29 20.22
CA ILE A 48 37.65 -19.26 20.43
C ILE A 48 38.17 -20.71 20.43
N CYS A 49 39.35 -20.93 19.84
CA CYS A 49 40.01 -22.23 19.63
C CYS A 49 41.07 -22.57 20.70
N GLY A 50 41.15 -23.88 21.05
CA GLY A 50 42.36 -24.65 21.44
C GLY A 50 42.81 -24.63 22.92
N PRO A 51 43.61 -25.61 23.42
CA PRO A 51 44.25 -26.74 22.73
C PRO A 51 43.99 -28.15 23.35
N SER A 52 44.54 -29.15 22.67
CA SER A 52 44.64 -30.60 22.90
C SER A 52 44.91 -31.08 24.35
N THR A 53 44.40 -32.26 24.72
CA THR A 53 45.13 -33.56 24.92
C THR A 53 44.23 -34.55 25.71
N THR A 54 44.48 -35.84 25.51
CA THR A 54 44.07 -37.03 26.30
C THR A 54 42.90 -37.87 25.77
N THR A 55 43.35 -39.01 25.24
CA THR A 55 42.69 -40.30 25.08
C THR A 55 41.62 -40.61 26.11
N SER A 56 40.45 -41.01 25.63
CA SER A 56 39.48 -41.72 26.46
C SER A 56 38.62 -42.62 25.58
N ILE A 57 39.05 -43.88 25.51
CA ILE A 57 38.29 -45.01 25.00
C ILE A 57 37.13 -45.20 25.98
N PHE A 58 35.93 -44.73 25.62
CA PHE A 58 34.70 -45.19 26.26
C PHE A 58 33.72 -45.65 25.19
N SER A 59 33.75 -46.97 24.97
CA SER A 59 32.62 -47.75 24.48
C SER A 59 31.38 -47.39 25.31
N ARG A 60 30.45 -46.62 24.71
CA ARG A 60 29.15 -46.42 25.33
C ARG A 60 28.36 -47.73 25.21
N PRO A 61 27.92 -48.34 26.32
CA PRO A 61 27.05 -49.50 26.26
C PRO A 61 25.71 -49.11 25.62
N PHE A 62 25.31 -49.87 24.60
CA PHE A 62 23.98 -49.79 24.01
C PHE A 62 22.95 -50.16 25.08
N SER A 63 22.35 -49.15 25.70
CA SER A 63 21.22 -49.34 26.60
C SER A 63 19.97 -49.56 25.76
N ALA A 64 19.65 -50.83 25.49
CA ALA A 64 18.33 -51.22 25.02
C ALA A 64 17.32 -50.97 26.15
N GLY A 65 16.78 -49.76 26.21
CA GLY A 65 15.61 -49.46 27.03
C GLY A 65 14.44 -50.35 26.61
N PRO A 66 13.56 -50.75 27.55
CA PRO A 66 12.50 -51.73 27.29
C PRO A 66 11.60 -51.26 26.14
N VAL A 67 11.47 -52.12 25.12
CA VAL A 67 10.62 -51.94 23.94
C VAL A 67 9.17 -52.13 24.36
N LEU A 68 8.60 -51.19 25.12
CA LEU A 68 7.16 -51.14 25.41
C LEU A 68 6.69 -49.69 25.48
N SER A 69 6.46 -49.08 24.32
CA SER A 69 5.31 -48.19 24.17
C SER A 69 4.43 -48.77 23.08
N ALA A 70 3.30 -49.32 23.53
CA ALA A 70 2.19 -49.80 22.73
C ALA A 70 1.88 -48.87 21.55
N ARG A 71 1.41 -49.43 20.43
CA ARG A 71 0.94 -48.70 19.23
C ARG A 71 0.26 -47.40 19.64
N LYS A 72 0.94 -46.26 19.47
CA LYS A 72 0.42 -44.94 19.79
C LYS A 72 -0.85 -44.75 18.94
N GLN A 73 -2.02 -44.76 19.58
CA GLN A 73 -3.30 -44.54 18.90
C GLN A 73 -3.18 -43.22 18.12
N LYS A 74 -3.53 -43.24 16.82
CA LYS A 74 -3.45 -42.07 15.95
C LYS A 74 -4.27 -40.95 16.61
N VAL A 75 -3.60 -39.95 17.18
CA VAL A 75 -4.29 -38.76 17.71
C VAL A 75 -5.03 -38.14 16.53
N LEU A 76 -6.35 -38.08 16.63
CA LEU A 76 -7.18 -37.36 15.66
C LEU A 76 -6.74 -35.89 15.71
N LYS A 77 -5.94 -35.48 14.72
CA LYS A 77 -5.63 -34.07 14.54
C LYS A 77 -6.91 -33.38 14.08
N ASP A 78 -7.31 -32.33 14.78
CA ASP A 78 -8.45 -31.53 14.37
C ASP A 78 -8.23 -31.04 12.92
N LYS A 79 -9.21 -31.30 12.05
CA LYS A 79 -9.21 -30.89 10.65
C LYS A 79 -9.11 -29.37 10.55
N ARG A 80 -9.72 -28.62 11.49
CA ARG A 80 -9.62 -27.16 11.55
C ARG A 80 -8.18 -26.72 11.76
N VAL A 81 -7.50 -27.30 12.75
CA VAL A 81 -6.08 -27.02 13.02
C VAL A 81 -5.19 -27.42 11.83
N THR A 82 -5.54 -28.50 11.13
CA THR A 82 -4.82 -28.94 9.93
C THR A 82 -5.00 -27.96 8.76
N LEU A 83 -6.21 -27.47 8.51
CA LEU A 83 -6.50 -26.45 7.51
C LEU A 83 -5.82 -25.12 7.84
N ILE A 84 -5.87 -24.68 9.11
CA ILE A 84 -5.17 -23.47 9.57
C ILE A 84 -3.67 -23.60 9.30
N ARG A 85 -3.05 -24.72 9.68
CA ARG A 85 -1.62 -24.97 9.41
C ARG A 85 -1.31 -25.01 7.91
N TYR A 86 -2.21 -25.57 7.10
CA TYR A 86 -2.06 -25.63 5.66
C TYR A 86 -2.09 -24.24 5.01
N PHE A 87 -3.06 -23.38 5.37
CA PHE A 87 -3.16 -22.03 4.82
C PHE A 87 -2.05 -21.09 5.34
N LEU A 88 -1.59 -21.26 6.58
CA LEU A 88 -0.49 -20.47 7.13
C LEU A 88 0.87 -20.85 6.53
N TYR A 89 1.11 -22.14 6.34
CA TYR A 89 2.40 -22.67 5.87
C TYR A 89 2.24 -23.41 4.55
N HIS A 90 1.59 -22.75 3.58
CA HIS A 90 1.26 -23.39 2.32
C HIS A 90 2.53 -23.62 1.49
N PRO A 91 2.87 -24.89 1.16
CA PRO A 91 4.06 -25.19 0.35
C PRO A 91 3.93 -24.83 -1.14
N LEU A 92 2.76 -24.35 -1.59
CA LEU A 92 2.53 -23.94 -2.99
C LEU A 92 2.94 -22.48 -3.25
N THR A 93 3.57 -21.79 -2.30
CA THR A 93 4.18 -20.48 -2.60
C THR A 93 5.32 -20.70 -3.59
N PRO A 94 5.18 -20.28 -4.86
CA PRO A 94 6.20 -20.53 -5.85
C PRO A 94 7.44 -19.71 -5.50
N ARG A 95 8.61 -20.19 -5.92
CA ARG A 95 9.85 -19.42 -5.76
C ARG A 95 9.74 -18.09 -6.52
N PRO A 96 10.46 -17.03 -6.08
CA PRO A 96 10.48 -15.77 -6.78
C PRO A 96 10.82 -15.92 -8.26
N LEU A 97 10.08 -15.21 -9.10
CA LEU A 97 10.17 -15.31 -10.55
C LEU A 97 11.51 -14.78 -11.05
N ARG A 98 12.22 -15.60 -11.84
CA ARG A 98 13.50 -15.22 -12.47
C ARG A 98 13.26 -14.89 -13.94
N PHE A 99 13.49 -13.64 -14.31
CA PHE A 99 13.37 -13.19 -15.69
C PHE A 99 14.71 -13.21 -16.43
N SER A 100 14.68 -13.55 -17.71
CA SER A 100 15.80 -13.25 -18.62
C SER A 100 15.90 -11.74 -18.84
N ARG A 101 17.05 -11.26 -19.33
CA ARG A 101 17.30 -9.83 -19.52
C ARG A 101 16.22 -9.13 -20.37
N ASN A 102 15.90 -9.67 -21.55
CA ASN A 102 14.89 -9.08 -22.43
C ASN A 102 13.48 -9.09 -21.81
N ARG A 103 13.12 -10.16 -21.08
CA ARG A 103 11.84 -10.24 -20.38
C ARG A 103 11.76 -9.22 -19.24
N TYR A 104 12.84 -9.05 -18.49
CA TYR A 104 12.95 -8.06 -17.43
C TYR A 104 12.80 -6.64 -17.98
N LEU A 105 13.46 -6.31 -19.09
CA LEU A 105 13.34 -4.98 -19.71
C LEU A 105 11.92 -4.68 -20.20
N ARG A 106 11.24 -5.67 -20.82
CA ARG A 106 9.82 -5.51 -21.21
C ARG A 106 8.93 -5.25 -19.99
N HIS A 107 9.09 -6.06 -18.94
CA HIS A 107 8.33 -5.90 -17.71
C HIS A 107 8.58 -4.52 -17.07
N TRP A 108 9.85 -4.10 -16.98
CA TRP A 108 10.23 -2.80 -16.45
C TRP A 108 9.61 -1.64 -17.23
N THR A 109 9.62 -1.75 -18.57
CA THR A 109 9.04 -0.72 -19.45
C THR A 109 7.53 -0.61 -19.24
N ILE A 110 6.82 -1.74 -19.22
CA ILE A 110 5.36 -1.78 -18.96
C ILE A 110 5.05 -1.21 -17.58
N HIS A 111 5.80 -1.61 -16.56
CA HIS A 111 5.61 -1.11 -15.20
C HIS A 111 5.83 0.41 -15.12
N ARG A 112 6.86 0.93 -15.81
CA ARG A 112 7.11 2.38 -15.83
C ARG A 112 6.02 3.14 -16.59
N ALA A 113 5.55 2.60 -17.72
CA ALA A 113 4.43 3.16 -18.46
C ALA A 113 3.15 3.19 -17.61
N TRP A 114 2.88 2.12 -16.85
CA TRP A 114 1.75 2.06 -15.91
C TRP A 114 1.87 3.13 -14.82
N GLN A 115 3.03 3.28 -14.20
CA GLN A 115 3.26 4.32 -13.19
C GLN A 115 2.99 5.73 -13.75
N LEU A 116 3.47 6.00 -14.97
CA LEU A 116 3.23 7.28 -15.65
C LEU A 116 1.74 7.48 -15.95
N TYR A 117 1.05 6.45 -16.44
CA TYR A 117 -0.39 6.49 -16.65
C TYR A 117 -1.16 6.77 -15.35
N CYS A 118 -0.82 6.08 -14.26
CA CYS A 118 -1.44 6.32 -12.95
C CYS A 118 -1.18 7.75 -12.44
N ALA A 119 0.02 8.29 -12.64
CA ALA A 119 0.34 9.66 -12.27
C ALA A 119 -0.53 10.66 -13.04
N LYS A 120 -0.61 10.52 -14.37
CA LYS A 120 -1.49 11.35 -15.22
C LYS A 120 -2.96 11.23 -14.84
N LYS A 121 -3.44 10.02 -14.53
CA LYS A 121 -4.84 9.81 -14.09
C LYS A 121 -5.11 10.47 -12.74
N ARG A 122 -4.11 10.56 -11.86
CA ARG A 122 -4.24 11.26 -10.57
C ARG A 122 -4.28 12.78 -10.77
N GLU A 123 -3.33 13.30 -11.53
CA GLU A 123 -3.26 14.73 -11.88
C GLU A 123 -4.55 15.20 -12.55
N ALA A 124 -5.08 14.45 -13.52
CA ALA A 124 -6.35 14.78 -14.18
C ALA A 124 -7.53 14.81 -13.19
N ARG A 125 -7.56 13.92 -12.20
CA ARG A 125 -8.58 13.92 -11.16
C ARG A 125 -8.43 15.14 -10.24
N GLU A 126 -7.22 15.48 -9.85
CA GLU A 126 -6.92 16.62 -8.98
C GLU A 126 -7.32 17.93 -9.67
N LEU A 127 -6.96 18.12 -10.94
CA LEU A 127 -7.37 19.27 -11.73
C LEU A 127 -8.89 19.39 -11.89
N GLU A 128 -9.58 18.27 -12.08
CA GLU A 128 -11.04 18.29 -12.18
C GLU A 128 -11.70 18.66 -10.84
N LEU A 129 -11.16 18.18 -9.72
CA LEU A 129 -11.61 18.57 -8.38
C LEU A 129 -11.35 20.05 -8.10
N GLU A 130 -10.19 20.56 -8.50
CA GLU A 130 -9.85 21.98 -8.41
C GLU A 130 -10.79 22.83 -9.28
N ARG A 131 -11.10 22.38 -10.51
CA ARG A 131 -12.04 23.04 -11.41
C ARG A 131 -13.44 23.12 -10.79
N GLN A 132 -13.95 22.02 -10.26
CA GLN A 132 -15.25 21.96 -9.57
C GLN A 132 -15.26 22.88 -8.36
N TRP A 133 -14.19 22.87 -7.56
CA TRP A 133 -14.09 23.69 -6.38
C TRP A 133 -14.01 25.19 -6.68
N ASN A 134 -13.22 25.59 -7.68
CA ASN A 134 -13.18 26.98 -8.15
C ASN A 134 -14.56 27.43 -8.64
N SER A 135 -15.25 26.60 -9.45
CA SER A 135 -16.60 26.91 -9.92
C SER A 135 -17.61 27.07 -8.76
N MET A 136 -17.55 26.20 -7.75
CA MET A 136 -18.40 26.32 -6.56
C MET A 136 -18.08 27.59 -5.76
N ARG A 137 -16.79 27.92 -5.62
CA ARG A 137 -16.34 29.13 -4.93
C ARG A 137 -16.88 30.38 -5.63
N ASP A 138 -16.70 30.49 -6.94
CA ASP A 138 -17.11 31.65 -7.72
C ASP A 138 -18.63 31.87 -7.62
N ALA A 139 -19.42 30.79 -7.73
CA ALA A 139 -20.87 30.84 -7.53
C ALA A 139 -21.27 31.28 -6.10
N CYS A 140 -20.51 30.87 -5.07
CA CYS A 140 -20.75 31.30 -3.70
C CYS A 140 -20.40 32.78 -3.49
N GLU A 141 -19.33 33.28 -4.12
CA GLU A 141 -19.00 34.71 -4.09
C GLU A 141 -20.06 35.55 -4.80
N GLU A 142 -20.57 35.09 -5.95
CA GLU A 142 -21.69 35.72 -6.64
C GLU A 142 -22.95 35.78 -5.73
N LEU A 143 -23.29 34.69 -5.04
CA LEU A 143 -24.39 34.69 -4.06
C LEU A 143 -24.16 35.63 -2.87
N ARG A 144 -22.90 35.89 -2.50
CA ARG A 144 -22.54 36.73 -1.36
C ARG A 144 -22.68 38.21 -1.67
N THR A 145 -22.30 38.63 -2.88
CA THR A 145 -22.26 40.06 -3.27
C THR A 145 -23.24 40.45 -4.37
N GLY A 146 -23.56 39.54 -5.28
CA GLY A 146 -24.32 39.81 -6.51
C GLY A 146 -25.84 39.66 -6.39
N ALA A 147 -26.35 38.89 -5.42
CA ALA A 147 -27.77 38.59 -5.30
C ALA A 147 -28.64 39.74 -4.72
N GLY A 148 -28.04 40.86 -4.28
CA GLY A 148 -28.77 42.03 -3.76
C GLY A 148 -29.49 41.81 -2.42
N ASP A 149 -29.28 40.65 -1.77
CA ASP A 149 -29.97 40.20 -0.56
C ASP A 149 -29.13 40.39 0.73
N GLY A 150 -28.01 41.10 0.63
CA GLY A 150 -27.05 41.27 1.71
C GLY A 150 -26.37 39.97 2.17
N GLY A 151 -26.29 38.94 1.31
CA GLY A 151 -25.66 37.66 1.60
C GLY A 151 -26.51 36.74 2.47
N LYS A 152 -27.84 36.89 2.44
CA LYS A 152 -28.76 35.99 3.17
C LYS A 152 -28.74 34.58 2.61
N LEU A 153 -28.86 34.42 1.29
CA LEU A 153 -28.81 33.14 0.58
C LEU A 153 -27.47 32.44 0.78
N PHE A 154 -26.36 33.19 0.70
CA PHE A 154 -25.04 32.68 1.02
C PHE A 154 -24.98 32.06 2.43
N ARG A 155 -25.44 32.76 3.46
CA ARG A 155 -25.47 32.22 4.84
C ARG A 155 -26.31 30.95 4.95
N ILE A 156 -27.46 30.90 4.27
CA ILE A 156 -28.32 29.71 4.26
C ILE A 156 -27.61 28.53 3.59
N SER A 157 -26.95 28.73 2.45
CA SER A 157 -26.22 27.67 1.72
C SER A 157 -25.04 27.09 2.52
N MET A 158 -24.45 27.88 3.42
CA MET A 158 -23.33 27.44 4.27
C MET A 158 -23.77 26.58 5.46
N ASN A 159 -25.08 26.50 5.74
CA ASN A 159 -25.60 25.64 6.80
C ASN A 159 -25.32 24.16 6.50
N LYS A 160 -24.70 23.47 7.44
CA LYS A 160 -24.37 22.02 7.34
C LYS A 160 -25.38 21.13 8.07
N LYS A 161 -26.62 21.58 8.23
CA LYS A 161 -27.68 20.82 8.91
C LYS A 161 -27.97 19.53 8.13
N GLY A 162 -28.02 18.38 8.80
CA GLY A 162 -28.28 17.07 8.19
C GLY A 162 -27.08 16.42 7.50
N VAL A 163 -26.05 17.19 7.12
CA VAL A 163 -24.87 16.67 6.38
C VAL A 163 -24.12 15.57 7.14
N PHE A 164 -23.98 15.72 8.45
CA PHE A 164 -23.27 14.75 9.30
C PHE A 164 -24.19 13.75 10.00
N THR A 165 -25.51 13.92 9.90
CA THR A 165 -26.52 13.11 10.61
C THR A 165 -27.22 12.16 9.65
N ASP A 166 -27.83 12.69 8.59
CA ASP A 166 -28.70 11.93 7.68
C ASP A 166 -27.92 11.17 6.60
N GLN A 167 -26.63 11.51 6.45
CA GLN A 167 -25.69 10.91 5.48
C GLN A 167 -26.22 10.92 4.04
N ILE A 168 -25.53 10.21 3.14
CA ILE A 168 -25.93 10.07 1.74
C ILE A 168 -26.94 8.92 1.63
N PRO A 169 -28.07 9.07 0.92
CA PRO A 169 -29.04 7.99 0.78
C PRO A 169 -28.42 6.74 0.15
N ILE A 170 -28.68 5.57 0.73
CA ILE A 170 -28.06 4.29 0.35
C ILE A 170 -28.31 3.91 -1.11
N GLU A 171 -29.42 4.37 -1.69
CA GLU A 171 -29.78 4.13 -3.09
C GLU A 171 -28.77 4.73 -4.07
N TYR A 172 -28.11 5.85 -3.72
CA TYR A 172 -27.07 6.48 -4.53
C TYR A 172 -25.69 5.86 -4.34
N GLY A 173 -25.47 5.11 -3.25
CA GLY A 173 -24.20 4.43 -2.95
C GLY A 173 -23.92 3.20 -3.83
N ARG A 174 -24.74 2.94 -4.86
CA ARG A 174 -24.57 1.79 -5.77
C ARG A 174 -23.29 1.92 -6.58
N MET A 175 -22.44 0.90 -6.52
CA MET A 175 -21.18 0.85 -7.26
C MET A 175 -21.43 0.56 -8.75
N GLN A 176 -20.51 1.01 -9.59
CA GLN A 176 -20.52 0.68 -11.02
C GLN A 176 -20.27 -0.83 -11.22
N THR A 177 -21.03 -1.45 -12.13
CA THR A 177 -20.92 -2.86 -12.51
C THR A 177 -20.34 -2.98 -13.92
N GLU A 178 -19.71 -4.13 -14.23
CA GLU A 178 -19.11 -4.40 -15.55
C GLU A 178 -20.15 -4.44 -16.69
N GLY A 179 -21.38 -4.88 -16.40
CA GLY A 179 -22.51 -4.87 -17.31
C GLY A 179 -23.77 -4.31 -16.64
N PRO A 180 -24.74 -3.80 -17.43
CA PRO A 180 -26.01 -3.29 -16.87
C PRO A 180 -26.90 -4.43 -16.35
N SER A 181 -27.80 -4.10 -15.44
CA SER A 181 -28.91 -5.00 -15.04
C SER A 181 -29.88 -5.19 -16.21
N ALA A 182 -30.65 -6.29 -16.20
CA ALA A 182 -31.66 -6.57 -17.23
C ALA A 182 -32.69 -5.45 -17.40
N GLU A 183 -33.12 -4.84 -16.28
CA GLU A 183 -34.10 -3.74 -16.28
C GLU A 183 -33.43 -2.35 -16.44
N GLY A 184 -32.11 -2.24 -16.24
CA GLY A 184 -31.32 -1.01 -16.39
C GLY A 184 -31.66 0.10 -15.39
N TRP A 185 -32.85 0.69 -15.53
CA TRP A 185 -33.36 1.81 -14.72
C TRP A 185 -34.83 1.59 -14.32
N ASN A 186 -35.19 1.92 -13.09
CA ASN A 186 -36.57 1.81 -12.61
C ASN A 186 -37.39 3.06 -12.96
N TYR A 187 -38.23 2.97 -13.98
CA TYR A 187 -39.14 4.04 -14.40
C TYR A 187 -40.42 4.14 -13.54
N ASP A 188 -40.74 3.08 -12.79
CA ASP A 188 -41.97 2.98 -11.98
C ASP A 188 -41.80 3.52 -10.54
N TRP A 189 -40.67 4.15 -10.24
CA TRP A 189 -40.40 4.71 -8.92
C TRP A 189 -41.45 5.77 -8.53
N LYS A 190 -41.99 5.66 -7.31
CA LYS A 190 -43.00 6.58 -6.74
C LYS A 190 -42.48 7.15 -5.41
N ARG A 191 -42.81 8.43 -5.17
CA ARG A 191 -42.39 9.21 -4.00
C ARG A 191 -43.22 8.89 -2.76
#